data_AF-A0A087UHF7-F1
#
_entry.id   AF-A0A087UHF7-F1
#
_cell.length_a   1.000
_cell.length_b   1.000
_cell.length_c   1.000
_cell.angle_alpha   90.00
_cell.angle_beta   90.00
_cell.angle_gamma   90.00
#
_symmetry.space_group_name_H-M   'P 1'
#
loop_
_entity.id
_entity.type
_entity.pdbx_description
1 polymer ?
#
loop_
_entity_poly.entity_id
_entity_poly.type
_entity_poly.pdbx_seq_one_letter_code
_entity_poly.pdbx_strand_id
1 'polypeptide(L)'
;MTLTYEEFEKSAKDLSALSSSVGDEWLIRTLKNGTNENIYLEKKIIKPNNRVLQINDLDLNDIPLHSSFSVYRYYILYSHSYSVPVLYFNAYYENGKPLSLCEIWEQVPECYQDVMHEKKWQMVTEQEHPVSGIPCFIIHPCYTANLMDSLQTSNYIISWLSVFGPLVGLKLSFDYAKFTQ
;
A
#
# COMPACT_ATOMS: atom_id res chain seq x y z
N MET A 1 15.80 -11.76 6.60
CA MET A 1 16.48 -10.94 5.58
C MET A 1 16.13 -9.46 5.74
N THR A 2 17.12 -8.67 6.14
CA THR A 2 17.09 -7.20 6.08
C THR A 2 17.60 -6.70 4.74
N LEU A 3 17.50 -5.40 4.50
CA LEU A 3 17.93 -4.70 3.30
C LEU A 3 18.71 -3.46 3.75
N THR A 4 19.87 -3.16 3.17
CA THR A 4 20.55 -1.87 3.42
C THR A 4 19.79 -0.73 2.74
N TYR A 5 20.08 0.53 3.12
CA TYR A 5 19.46 1.67 2.45
C TYR A 5 19.86 1.76 0.96
N GLU A 6 21.09 1.42 0.60
CA GLU A 6 21.55 1.43 -0.80
C GLU A 6 20.85 0.35 -1.63
N GLU A 7 20.65 -0.84 -1.05
CA GLU A 7 19.91 -1.93 -1.68
C GLU A 7 18.42 -1.57 -1.83
N PHE A 8 17.85 -0.90 -0.83
CA PHE A 8 16.51 -0.33 -0.92
C PHE A 8 16.41 0.69 -2.04
N GLU A 9 17.35 1.64 -2.10
CA GLU A 9 17.35 2.70 -3.11
C GLU A 9 17.43 2.12 -4.53
N LYS A 10 18.31 1.14 -4.74
CA LYS A 10 18.41 0.41 -6.01
C LYS A 10 17.09 -0.30 -6.35
N SER A 11 16.56 -1.09 -5.42
CA SER A 11 15.32 -1.84 -5.64
C SER A 11 14.12 -0.93 -5.89
N ALA A 12 14.09 0.25 -5.27
CA ALA A 12 13.03 1.24 -5.45
C ALA A 12 13.09 1.88 -6.83
N LYS A 13 14.30 2.18 -7.33
CA LYS A 13 14.53 2.66 -8.70
C LYS A 13 14.11 1.62 -9.73
N ASP A 14 14.48 0.36 -9.50
CA ASP A 14 14.10 -0.75 -10.38
C ASP A 14 12.58 -0.93 -10.43
N LEU A 15 11.90 -0.90 -9.27
CA LEU A 15 10.43 -0.94 -9.21
C LEU A 15 9.80 0.25 -9.94
N SER A 16 10.29 1.48 -9.73
CA SER A 16 9.73 2.66 -10.41
C SER A 16 9.86 2.55 -11.94
N ALA A 17 11.02 2.12 -12.44
CA ALA A 17 11.25 1.92 -13.87
C ALA A 17 10.33 0.83 -14.44
N LEU A 18 10.22 -0.31 -13.76
CA LEU A 18 9.33 -1.41 -14.16
C LEU A 18 7.86 -1.00 -14.12
N SER A 19 7.43 -0.32 -13.05
CA SER A 19 6.05 0.13 -12.91
C SER A 19 5.62 1.07 -14.04
N SER A 20 6.56 1.87 -14.55
CA SER A 20 6.32 2.78 -15.67
C SER A 20 6.15 2.01 -16.98
N SER A 21 6.87 0.90 -17.18
CA SER A 21 6.76 0.09 -18.40
C SER A 21 5.47 -0.73 -18.46
N VAL A 22 4.85 -1.02 -17.30
CA VAL A 22 3.59 -1.79 -17.19
C VAL A 22 2.36 -0.93 -16.87
N GLY A 23 2.51 0.40 -16.83
CA GLY A 23 1.41 1.34 -16.53
C GLY A 23 0.89 1.31 -15.08
N ASP A 24 1.70 0.79 -14.15
CA ASP A 24 1.38 0.73 -12.72
C ASP A 24 1.85 1.99 -11.95
N GLU A 25 2.83 2.74 -12.49
CA GLU A 25 3.18 4.11 -12.09
C GLU A 25 3.54 4.32 -10.59
N TRP A 26 4.51 3.58 -10.07
CA TRP A 26 5.19 3.94 -8.82
C TRP A 26 6.18 5.08 -9.04
N LEU A 27 6.02 6.16 -8.29
CA LEU A 27 6.79 7.38 -8.46
C LEU A 27 7.80 7.54 -7.33
N ILE A 28 9.05 7.81 -7.69
CA ILE A 28 10.08 8.18 -6.70
C ILE A 28 9.82 9.61 -6.23
N ARG A 29 10.03 9.80 -4.93
CA ARG A 29 9.98 11.08 -4.24
C ARG A 29 11.18 11.21 -3.32
N THR A 30 11.49 12.44 -2.98
CA THR A 30 12.54 12.80 -2.04
C THR A 30 11.93 13.23 -0.71
N LEU A 31 12.53 12.77 0.38
CA LEU A 31 12.37 13.29 1.74
C LEU A 31 13.69 13.95 2.19
N LYS A 32 13.63 15.24 2.54
CA LYS A 32 14.79 15.98 3.05
C LYS A 32 14.75 16.02 4.57
N ASN A 33 15.73 15.40 5.22
CA ASN A 33 15.91 15.41 6.67
C ASN A 33 17.25 16.08 7.01
N GLY A 34 17.24 17.42 7.13
CA GLY A 34 18.46 18.20 7.34
C GLY A 34 19.36 18.18 6.09
N THR A 35 20.59 17.66 6.23
CA THR A 35 21.55 17.51 5.13
C THR A 35 21.36 16.21 4.33
N ASN A 36 20.57 15.27 4.85
CA ASN A 36 20.39 13.96 4.24
C ASN A 36 19.14 13.95 3.36
N GLU A 37 19.27 13.34 2.19
CA GLU A 37 18.21 13.17 1.22
C GLU A 37 17.88 11.67 1.10
N ASN A 38 16.70 11.27 1.56
CA ASN A 38 16.23 9.89 1.42
C ASN A 38 15.17 9.82 0.32
N ILE A 39 15.09 8.71 -0.40
CA ILE A 39 14.01 8.47 -1.35
C ILE A 39 12.89 7.63 -0.73
N TYR A 40 11.69 7.78 -1.27
CA TYR A 40 10.55 6.89 -1.04
C TYR A 40 9.74 6.74 -2.32
N LEU A 41 8.91 5.71 -2.37
CA LEU A 41 7.98 5.50 -3.49
C LEU A 41 6.58 5.95 -3.08
N GLU A 42 5.86 6.59 -4.00
CA GLU A 42 4.46 6.98 -3.84
C GLU A 42 3.63 6.36 -4.98
N LYS A 43 2.44 5.87 -4.64
CA LYS A 43 1.43 5.42 -5.60
C LYS A 43 0.07 5.97 -5.23
N LYS A 44 -0.68 6.43 -6.23
CA LYS A 44 -2.07 6.86 -6.11
C LYS A 44 -2.95 5.95 -6.96
N ILE A 45 -4.05 5.45 -6.38
CA ILE A 45 -5.04 4.64 -7.08
C ILE A 45 -6.42 5.26 -6.87
N ILE A 46 -7.20 5.39 -7.95
CA ILE A 46 -8.61 5.78 -7.87
C ILE A 46 -9.44 4.52 -8.07
N LYS A 47 -10.29 4.19 -7.10
CA LYS A 47 -11.20 3.04 -7.17
C LYS A 47 -12.63 3.54 -7.26
N PRO A 48 -13.44 3.07 -8.23
CA PRO A 48 -14.87 3.35 -8.23
C PRO A 48 -15.51 2.65 -7.03
N ASN A 49 -16.40 3.34 -6.32
CA ASN A 49 -17.19 2.74 -5.26
C ASN A 49 -18.39 2.03 -5.90
N ASN A 50 -18.19 0.75 -6.23
CA ASN A 50 -19.29 -0.13 -6.62
C ASN A 50 -20.06 -0.54 -5.36
N ARG A 51 -20.71 0.42 -4.67
CA ARG A 51 -21.78 0.05 -3.76
C ARG A 51 -22.90 -0.50 -4.64
N VAL A 52 -22.98 -1.82 -4.76
CA VAL A 52 -24.23 -2.47 -5.16
C VAL A 52 -25.21 -2.11 -4.05
N LEU A 53 -25.98 -1.05 -4.25
CA LEU A 53 -27.17 -0.83 -3.44
C LEU A 53 -27.97 -2.12 -3.61
N GLN A 54 -28.16 -2.88 -2.52
CA GLN A 54 -29.14 -3.95 -2.53
C GLN A 54 -30.47 -3.27 -2.83
N ILE A 55 -30.92 -3.41 -4.08
CA ILE A 55 -32.16 -2.82 -4.59
C ILE A 55 -33.29 -3.61 -3.93
N ASN A 56 -33.63 -3.28 -2.69
CA ASN A 56 -34.83 -3.84 -2.09
C ASN A 56 -35.80 -2.81 -1.51
N ASP A 57 -35.45 -1.54 -1.28
CA ASP A 57 -36.44 -0.61 -0.67
C ASP A 57 -36.22 0.90 -0.97
N LEU A 58 -35.78 1.32 -2.17
CA LEU A 58 -35.66 2.75 -2.48
C LEU A 58 -36.27 3.14 -3.84
N ASP A 59 -37.06 4.21 -3.80
CA ASP A 59 -37.68 4.90 -4.93
C ASP A 59 -36.62 5.20 -6.02
N LEU A 60 -36.88 4.75 -7.24
CA LEU A 60 -35.95 4.78 -8.39
C LEU A 60 -35.53 6.20 -8.84
N ASN A 61 -36.12 7.24 -8.24
CA ASN A 61 -35.88 8.65 -8.60
C ASN A 61 -34.78 9.34 -7.78
N ASP A 62 -34.29 8.71 -6.70
CA ASP A 62 -33.27 9.30 -5.80
C ASP A 62 -31.89 8.63 -5.89
N ILE A 63 -31.65 7.76 -6.88
CA ILE A 63 -30.32 7.18 -7.08
C ILE A 63 -29.39 8.29 -7.58
N PRO A 64 -28.38 8.73 -6.79
CA PRO A 64 -27.42 9.68 -7.31
C PRO A 64 -26.63 8.95 -8.38
N LEU A 65 -26.82 9.33 -9.65
CA LEU A 65 -26.00 8.91 -10.80
C LEU A 65 -24.57 9.50 -10.71
N HIS A 66 -24.09 9.80 -9.51
CA HIS A 66 -22.71 10.19 -9.29
C HIS A 66 -21.91 8.91 -9.07
N SER A 67 -21.05 8.61 -10.04
CA SER A 67 -19.99 7.62 -9.88
C SER A 67 -19.08 8.06 -8.72
N SER A 68 -19.42 7.64 -7.50
CA SER A 68 -18.59 7.93 -6.33
C SER A 68 -17.29 7.14 -6.42
N PHE A 69 -16.18 7.75 -6.01
CA PHE A 69 -14.86 7.11 -6.03
C PHE A 69 -14.12 7.34 -4.71
N SER A 70 -13.13 6.49 -4.49
CA SER A 70 -12.19 6.63 -3.38
C SER A 70 -10.76 6.70 -3.90
N VAL A 71 -9.96 7.57 -3.30
CA VAL A 71 -8.56 7.81 -3.64
C VAL A 71 -7.69 7.13 -2.60
N TYR A 72 -6.94 6.13 -3.02
CA TYR A 72 -5.95 5.42 -2.20
C TYR A 72 -4.57 5.99 -2.47
N ARG A 73 -3.80 6.17 -1.41
CA ARG A 73 -2.39 6.56 -1.46
C ARG A 73 -1.56 5.55 -0.70
N TYR A 74 -0.48 5.11 -1.32
CA TYR A 74 0.48 4.19 -0.74
C TYR A 74 1.87 4.80 -0.80
N TYR A 75 2.65 4.57 0.25
CA TYR A 75 4.02 5.03 0.32
C TYR A 75 4.92 3.91 0.81
N ILE A 76 6.03 3.67 0.12
CA ILE A 76 7.06 2.71 0.54
C ILE A 76 8.26 3.51 1.01
N LEU A 77 8.52 3.47 2.31
CA LEU A 77 9.63 4.14 2.98
C LEU A 77 10.62 3.12 3.52
N TYR A 78 11.86 3.52 3.74
CA TYR A 78 12.85 2.69 4.41
C TYR A 78 12.86 2.96 5.92
N SER A 79 12.74 1.89 6.72
CA SER A 79 12.97 1.98 8.16
C SER A 79 14.43 1.71 8.47
N HIS A 80 15.14 2.74 8.96
CA HIS A 80 16.52 2.58 9.43
C HIS A 80 16.61 1.65 10.64
N SER A 81 15.66 1.76 11.58
CA SER A 81 15.66 0.95 12.81
C SER A 81 15.45 -0.55 12.57
N TYR A 82 14.66 -0.90 11.55
CA TYR A 82 14.40 -2.31 11.21
C TYR A 82 15.18 -2.80 10.00
N SER A 83 15.83 -1.89 9.25
CA SER A 83 16.53 -2.16 7.99
C SER A 83 15.67 -2.94 6.99
N VAL A 84 14.45 -2.43 6.76
CA VAL A 84 13.44 -3.02 5.87
C VAL A 84 12.52 -1.93 5.31
N PRO A 85 11.83 -2.16 4.17
CA PRO A 85 10.75 -1.30 3.70
C PRO A 85 9.53 -1.32 4.64
N VAL A 86 8.80 -0.20 4.66
CA VAL A 86 7.57 0.02 5.43
C VAL A 86 6.50 0.57 4.50
N LEU A 87 5.30 0.01 4.59
CA LEU A 87 4.14 0.46 3.81
C LEU A 87 3.27 1.39 4.63
N TYR A 88 3.20 2.65 4.21
CA TYR A 88 2.23 3.63 4.68
C TYR A 88 1.08 3.68 3.70
N PHE A 89 -0.15 3.86 4.19
CA PHE A 89 -1.31 3.99 3.33
C PHE A 89 -2.42 4.83 3.97
N ASN A 90 -3.18 5.48 3.09
CA ASN A 90 -4.40 6.19 3.42
C ASN A 90 -5.39 6.06 2.27
N ALA A 91 -6.68 6.19 2.59
CA ALA A 91 -7.72 6.29 1.58
C ALA A 91 -8.68 7.42 1.93
N TYR A 92 -9.22 8.06 0.89
CA TYR A 92 -10.14 9.19 1.03
C TYR A 92 -11.35 9.00 0.13
N TYR A 93 -12.51 9.41 0.60
CA TYR A 93 -13.70 9.59 -0.21
C TYR A 93 -13.50 10.73 -1.21
N GLU A 94 -14.34 10.80 -2.24
CA GLU A 94 -14.34 11.89 -3.23
C GLU A 94 -14.43 13.29 -2.60
N ASN A 95 -15.11 13.40 -1.46
CA ASN A 95 -15.25 14.64 -0.69
C ASN A 95 -14.06 14.95 0.21
N GLY A 96 -12.99 14.15 0.16
CA GLY A 96 -11.78 14.32 0.94
C GLY A 96 -11.83 13.76 2.36
N LYS A 97 -12.96 13.20 2.82
CA LYS A 97 -13.05 12.55 4.13
C LYS A 97 -12.17 11.28 4.14
N PRO A 98 -11.31 11.06 5.15
CA PRO A 98 -10.54 9.82 5.25
C PRO A 98 -11.46 8.61 5.48
N LEU A 99 -11.11 7.48 4.86
CA LEU A 99 -11.70 6.18 5.16
C LEU A 99 -11.08 5.64 6.45
N SER A 100 -11.90 5.01 7.27
CA SER A 100 -11.47 4.19 8.38
C SER A 100 -10.77 2.92 7.90
N LEU A 101 -9.99 2.32 8.79
CA LEU A 101 -9.30 1.07 8.51
C LEU A 101 -10.29 -0.07 8.17
N CYS A 102 -11.46 -0.10 8.81
CA CYS A 102 -12.54 -1.05 8.49
C CYS A 102 -13.01 -0.90 7.03
N GLU A 103 -13.31 0.33 6.60
CA GLU A 103 -13.77 0.61 5.23
C GLU A 103 -12.71 0.26 4.17
N ILE A 104 -11.42 0.43 4.49
CA ILE A 104 -10.31 0.01 3.62
C ILE A 104 -10.27 -1.52 3.50
N TRP A 105 -10.45 -2.24 4.61
CA TRP A 105 -10.40 -3.70 4.62
C TRP A 105 -11.60 -4.40 4.00
N GLU A 106 -12.78 -3.77 4.00
CA GLU A 106 -13.93 -4.27 3.23
C GLU A 106 -13.61 -4.43 1.72
N GLN A 107 -12.57 -3.74 1.22
CA GLN A 107 -12.09 -3.82 -0.16
C GLN A 107 -11.04 -4.92 -0.39
N VAL A 108 -10.54 -5.55 0.67
CA VAL A 108 -9.59 -6.67 0.58
C VAL A 108 -10.35 -7.96 0.26
N PRO A 109 -9.88 -8.83 -0.66
CA PRO A 109 -10.60 -10.07 -0.98
C PRO A 109 -10.85 -10.96 0.24
N GLU A 110 -12.01 -11.61 0.30
CA GLU A 110 -12.46 -12.43 1.43
C GLU A 110 -11.46 -13.53 1.85
N CYS A 111 -10.72 -14.11 0.88
CA CYS A 111 -9.67 -15.08 1.16
C CYS A 111 -8.53 -14.54 2.06
N TYR A 112 -8.28 -13.23 2.04
CA TYR A 112 -7.37 -12.55 2.97
C TYR A 112 -8.09 -12.07 4.24
N GLN A 113 -9.42 -12.00 4.24
CA GLN A 113 -10.18 -11.59 5.41
C GLN A 113 -10.19 -12.70 6.46
N ASP A 114 -10.48 -13.95 6.10
CA ASP A 114 -10.60 -15.08 7.04
C ASP A 114 -9.27 -15.45 7.70
N VAL A 115 -8.19 -15.54 6.91
CA VAL A 115 -6.85 -15.92 7.39
C VAL A 115 -6.26 -14.86 8.35
N MET A 116 -6.79 -13.64 8.35
CA MET A 116 -6.17 -12.52 9.05
C MET A 116 -7.00 -11.90 10.19
N HIS A 117 -8.18 -12.41 10.52
CA HIS A 117 -9.10 -11.76 11.48
C HIS A 117 -8.48 -11.42 12.86
N GLU A 118 -7.57 -12.25 13.40
CA GLU A 118 -6.92 -11.99 14.70
C GLU A 118 -5.58 -11.25 14.60
N LYS A 119 -4.86 -11.35 13.47
CA LYS A 119 -3.53 -10.74 13.27
C LYS A 119 -3.55 -9.39 12.55
N LYS A 120 -4.63 -9.07 11.82
CA LYS A 120 -4.87 -7.78 11.11
C LYS A 120 -4.56 -6.57 11.98
N TRP A 121 -5.17 -6.54 13.17
CA TRP A 121 -5.09 -5.42 14.11
C TRP A 121 -3.73 -5.29 14.80
N GLN A 122 -2.93 -6.36 14.83
CA GLN A 122 -1.63 -6.34 15.49
C GLN A 122 -0.52 -5.82 14.58
N MET A 123 -0.72 -5.90 13.26
CA MET A 123 0.27 -5.47 12.28
C MET A 123 0.02 -4.07 11.74
N VAL A 124 -1.19 -3.53 11.83
CA VAL A 124 -1.48 -2.16 11.40
C VAL A 124 -1.56 -1.22 12.60
N THR A 125 -0.83 -0.11 12.54
CA THR A 125 -0.91 0.97 13.52
C THR A 125 -1.04 2.31 12.79
N GLU A 126 -1.51 3.34 13.49
CA GLU A 126 -1.45 4.72 13.01
C GLU A 126 -0.10 5.35 13.38
N GLN A 127 0.47 6.11 12.45
CA GLN A 127 1.67 6.93 12.62
C GLN A 127 1.54 8.21 11.81
N GLU A 128 2.35 9.21 12.14
CA GLU A 128 2.47 10.42 11.33
C GLU A 128 3.23 10.12 10.02
N HIS A 129 2.71 10.57 8.88
CA HIS A 129 3.40 10.42 7.60
C HIS A 129 4.68 11.28 7.59
N PRO A 130 5.87 10.69 7.34
CA PRO A 130 7.15 11.38 7.56
C PRO A 130 7.39 12.64 6.72
N VAL A 131 6.63 12.83 5.64
CA VAL A 131 6.76 13.99 4.75
C VAL A 131 5.70 15.04 5.03
N SER A 132 4.45 14.62 5.24
CA SER A 132 3.29 15.52 5.23
C SER A 132 2.73 15.80 6.62
N GLY A 133 3.18 15.08 7.64
CA GLY A 133 2.72 15.27 9.01
C GLY A 133 1.28 14.83 9.28
N ILE A 134 0.63 14.17 8.31
CA ILE A 134 -0.76 13.74 8.44
C ILE A 134 -0.82 12.33 9.06
N PRO A 135 -1.87 12.00 9.84
CA PRO A 135 -2.12 10.64 10.29
C PRO A 135 -2.19 9.66 9.10
N CYS A 136 -1.51 8.54 9.22
CA CYS A 136 -1.44 7.51 8.20
C CYS A 136 -1.43 6.13 8.85
N PHE A 137 -2.08 5.16 8.22
CA PHE A 137 -1.90 3.77 8.62
C PHE A 137 -0.55 3.26 8.13
N ILE A 138 0.08 2.40 8.92
CA ILE A 138 1.32 1.70 8.56
C ILE A 138 1.18 0.22 8.82
N ILE A 139 1.82 -0.59 7.98
CA ILE A 139 2.13 -1.97 8.34
C ILE A 139 3.42 -1.96 9.15
N HIS A 140 3.34 -2.40 10.41
CA HIS A 140 4.45 -2.44 11.33
C HIS A 140 5.56 -3.39 10.83
N PRO A 141 6.82 -2.94 10.76
CA PRO A 141 7.88 -3.67 10.09
C PRO A 141 8.50 -4.84 10.88
N CYS A 142 8.11 -5.08 12.13
CA CYS A 142 8.79 -6.05 13.00
C CYS A 142 8.83 -7.49 12.46
N TYR A 143 7.83 -7.90 11.68
CA TYR A 143 7.78 -9.25 11.10
C TYR A 143 8.37 -9.32 9.69
N THR A 144 8.71 -8.16 9.08
CA THR A 144 9.17 -8.09 7.68
C THR A 144 10.45 -8.89 7.48
N ALA A 145 11.46 -8.71 8.33
CA ALA A 145 12.74 -9.37 8.16
C ALA A 145 12.62 -10.90 8.23
N ASN A 146 11.86 -11.44 9.19
CA ASN A 146 11.64 -12.88 9.33
C ASN A 146 10.89 -13.46 8.13
N LEU A 147 9.84 -12.78 7.67
CA LEU A 147 9.05 -13.22 6.52
C LEU A 147 9.91 -13.23 5.25
N MET A 148 10.65 -12.16 4.97
CA MET A 148 11.48 -12.03 3.78
C MET A 148 12.64 -13.03 3.74
N ASP A 149 13.11 -13.50 4.91
CA ASP A 149 14.12 -14.57 4.98
C ASP A 149 13.63 -15.88 4.35
N SER A 150 12.34 -16.18 4.49
CA SER A 150 11.76 -17.43 4.02
C SER A 150 11.50 -17.48 2.50
N LEU A 151 11.49 -16.32 1.83
CA LEU A 151 11.01 -16.21 0.45
C LEU A 151 12.09 -16.39 -0.63
N GLN A 152 13.39 -16.40 -0.27
CA GLN A 152 14.53 -16.53 -1.21
C GLN A 152 14.31 -15.75 -2.53
N THR A 153 14.24 -14.42 -2.44
CA THR A 153 13.80 -13.57 -3.55
C THR A 153 14.95 -12.89 -4.29
N SER A 154 14.83 -12.77 -5.62
CA SER A 154 15.73 -11.98 -6.48
C SER A 154 15.40 -10.47 -6.47
N ASN A 155 14.14 -10.09 -6.21
CA ASN A 155 13.70 -8.69 -6.11
C ASN A 155 12.97 -8.40 -4.79
N TYR A 156 13.70 -7.85 -3.82
CA TYR A 156 13.21 -7.69 -2.45
C TYR A 156 11.91 -6.88 -2.38
N ILE A 157 11.86 -5.68 -2.97
CA ILE A 157 10.69 -4.80 -2.82
C ILE A 157 9.47 -5.37 -3.54
N ILE A 158 9.61 -5.97 -4.73
CA ILE A 158 8.47 -6.56 -5.43
C ILE A 158 7.90 -7.75 -4.67
N SER A 159 8.76 -8.65 -4.17
CA SER A 159 8.34 -9.81 -3.38
C SER A 159 7.73 -9.38 -2.05
N TRP A 160 8.33 -8.41 -1.38
CA TRP A 160 7.77 -7.79 -0.18
C TRP A 160 6.38 -7.20 -0.44
N LEU A 161 6.24 -6.40 -1.50
CA LEU A 161 4.98 -5.76 -1.86
C LEU A 161 3.91 -6.78 -2.26
N SER A 162 4.30 -7.91 -2.85
CA SER A 162 3.39 -9.02 -3.18
C SER A 162 2.79 -9.67 -1.94
N VAL A 163 3.47 -9.64 -0.80
CA VAL A 163 2.93 -10.14 0.47
C VAL A 163 2.12 -9.06 1.20
N PHE A 164 2.67 -7.85 1.32
CA PHE A 164 2.10 -6.81 2.17
C PHE A 164 1.04 -5.95 1.49
N GLY A 165 1.12 -5.76 0.17
CA GLY A 165 0.17 -4.97 -0.62
C GLY A 165 -1.28 -5.47 -0.50
N PRO A 166 -1.55 -6.76 -0.72
CA PRO A 166 -2.91 -7.30 -0.63
C PRO A 166 -3.58 -7.06 0.73
N LEU A 167 -2.80 -6.97 1.81
CA LEU A 167 -3.30 -6.78 3.18
C LEU A 167 -3.99 -5.42 3.39
N VAL A 168 -3.69 -4.46 2.51
CA VAL A 168 -4.19 -3.08 2.56
C VAL A 168 -4.95 -2.72 1.27
N GLY A 169 -5.37 -3.74 0.52
CA GLY A 169 -6.18 -3.56 -0.69
C GLY A 169 -5.38 -3.03 -1.89
N LEU A 170 -4.05 -3.12 -1.86
CA LEU A 170 -3.20 -2.86 -3.02
C LEU A 170 -3.09 -4.14 -3.85
N LYS A 171 -3.59 -4.09 -5.09
CA LYS A 171 -3.45 -5.17 -6.07
C LYS A 171 -2.23 -4.88 -6.93
N LEU A 172 -1.28 -5.81 -6.99
CA LEU A 172 -0.14 -5.72 -7.88
C LEU A 172 -0.50 -6.32 -9.25
N SER A 173 0.05 -5.74 -10.33
CA SER A 173 -0.06 -6.34 -11.67
C SER A 173 0.62 -7.72 -11.69
N PHE A 174 0.04 -8.67 -12.42
CA PHE A 174 0.68 -9.96 -12.69
C PHE A 174 1.97 -9.83 -13.50
N ASP A 175 2.19 -8.69 -14.17
CA ASP A 175 3.45 -8.43 -14.89
C ASP A 175 4.67 -8.46 -13.96
N TYR A 176 4.47 -8.19 -12.66
CA TYR A 176 5.53 -8.27 -11.65
C TYR A 176 5.94 -9.70 -11.30
N ALA A 177 5.12 -10.71 -11.60
CA ALA A 177 5.39 -12.11 -11.20
C ALA A 177 6.67 -12.68 -11.84
N LYS A 178 7.10 -12.12 -12.98
CA LYS A 178 8.34 -12.52 -13.67
C LYS A 178 9.60 -12.07 -12.93
N PHE A 179 9.48 -11.23 -11.90
CA PHE A 179 10.57 -10.59 -11.20
C PHE A 179 10.67 -11.01 -9.73
N THR A 180 9.87 -11.98 -9.28
CA THR A 180 9.84 -12.44 -7.87
C THR A 180 10.56 -13.77 -7.63
N GLN A 181 11.07 -14.44 -8.68
CA GLN A 181 11.81 -15.71 -8.63
C GLN A 181 13.28 -15.54 -9.00
#